data_AF-A0A522Q3C6-F1
#
_entry.id   AF-A0A522Q3C6-F1
#
_cell.length_a   1.000
_cell.length_b   1.000
_cell.length_c   1.000
_cell.angle_alpha   90.00
_cell.angle_beta   90.00
_cell.angle_gamma   90.00
#
_symmetry.space_group_name_H-M   'P 1'
#
loop_
_entity.id
_entity.type
_entity.pdbx_description
1 polymer ?
#
loop_
_entity_poly.entity_id
_entity_poly.type
_entity_poly.pdbx_seq_one_letter_code
_entity_poly.pdbx_strand_id
1 'polypeptide(L)'
;MSTDNSWLDNRPPRLGDLIDDHCPRCKRLMNHAIASFVGDKVAKVICQTCYSEHPYLEGKEKKKVPKATAFDQVLAKVSPSANPAEAPAAKKPKAASGSRPLIRHKAKPPGKK
;
A
#
# COMPACT_ATOMS: atom_id res chain seq x y z
N MET A 1 -4.16 37.52 -4.64
CA MET A 1 -5.20 36.80 -5.39
C MET A 1 -5.91 35.88 -4.42
N SER A 2 -6.82 36.44 -3.63
CA SER A 2 -7.56 35.72 -2.60
C SER A 2 -8.98 36.23 -2.65
N THR A 3 -9.88 35.41 -3.20
CA THR A 3 -11.36 35.51 -3.28
C THR A 3 -11.74 34.52 -4.41
N ASP A 4 -12.65 33.55 -4.30
CA ASP A 4 -13.87 33.41 -3.51
C ASP A 4 -14.19 31.91 -3.42
N ASN A 5 -14.29 31.31 -2.23
CA ASN A 5 -15.04 30.05 -2.00
C ASN A 5 -15.03 29.59 -0.52
N SER A 6 -14.60 30.42 0.43
CA SER A 6 -14.60 30.09 1.87
C SER A 6 -15.99 29.81 2.47
N TRP A 7 -17.07 30.07 1.74
CA TRP A 7 -18.42 29.68 2.13
C TRP A 7 -18.74 28.19 1.85
N LEU A 8 -18.03 27.53 0.92
CA LEU A 8 -18.21 26.10 0.66
C LEU A 8 -17.51 25.21 1.69
N ASP A 9 -16.41 25.69 2.29
CA ASP A 9 -15.57 24.90 3.21
C ASP A 9 -16.24 24.58 4.56
N ASN A 10 -17.30 25.30 4.94
CA ASN A 10 -18.04 25.09 6.20
C ASN A 10 -19.38 24.35 6.01
N ARG A 11 -19.71 23.91 4.80
CA ARG A 11 -20.94 23.13 4.58
C ARG A 11 -20.69 21.65 4.81
N PRO A 12 -21.71 20.90 5.27
CA PRO A 12 -21.60 19.45 5.32
C PRO A 12 -21.32 18.92 3.90
N PRO A 13 -20.41 17.94 3.76
CA PRO A 13 -20.05 17.38 2.47
C PRO A 13 -21.27 16.75 1.79
N ARG A 14 -21.39 16.97 0.50
CA ARG A 14 -22.48 16.47 -0.36
C ARG A 14 -21.96 15.43 -1.33
N LEU A 15 -22.90 14.71 -1.95
CA LEU A 15 -22.57 13.80 -3.05
C LEU A 15 -21.95 14.63 -4.20
N GLY A 16 -20.83 14.15 -4.73
CA GLY A 16 -20.09 14.83 -5.78
C GLY A 16 -19.10 15.89 -5.32
N ASP A 17 -19.08 16.27 -4.03
CA ASP A 17 -18.03 17.17 -3.52
C ASP A 17 -16.65 16.52 -3.66
N LEU A 18 -15.64 17.36 -3.85
CA LEU A 18 -14.25 16.94 -4.01
C LEU A 18 -13.56 16.83 -2.65
N ILE A 19 -12.97 15.66 -2.40
CA ILE A 19 -12.24 15.37 -1.18
C ILE A 19 -10.93 14.65 -1.51
N ASP A 20 -9.87 14.95 -0.78
CA ASP A 20 -8.59 14.26 -0.94
C ASP A 20 -8.58 12.92 -0.21
N ASP A 21 -8.23 11.84 -0.93
CA ASP A 21 -8.09 10.49 -0.37
C ASP A 21 -6.92 9.73 -1.04
N HIS A 22 -6.49 8.64 -0.41
CA HIS A 22 -5.50 7.76 -0.99
C HIS A 22 -6.13 6.76 -1.97
N CYS A 23 -5.77 6.86 -3.24
CA CYS A 23 -6.25 5.92 -4.26
C CYS A 23 -5.44 4.61 -4.23
N PRO A 24 -6.04 3.42 -4.02
CA PRO A 24 -5.33 2.14 -4.02
C PRO A 24 -4.79 1.76 -5.41
N ARG A 25 -5.35 2.34 -6.48
CA ARG A 25 -4.89 2.14 -7.87
C ARG A 25 -3.74 3.06 -8.23
N CYS A 26 -3.85 4.36 -7.95
CA CYS A 26 -2.81 5.35 -8.24
C CYS A 26 -1.68 5.35 -7.19
N LYS A 27 -1.90 4.80 -5.99
CA LYS A 27 -0.98 4.77 -4.85
C LYS A 27 -0.50 6.16 -4.43
N ARG A 28 -1.38 7.15 -4.54
CA ARG A 28 -1.11 8.56 -4.24
C ARG A 28 -2.34 9.18 -3.60
N LEU A 29 -2.12 10.23 -2.82
CA LEU A 29 -3.15 11.09 -2.25
C LEU A 29 -3.54 12.13 -3.32
N MET A 30 -4.79 12.09 -3.77
CA MET A 30 -5.31 12.92 -4.88
C MET A 30 -6.80 13.23 -4.67
N ASN A 31 -7.36 14.08 -5.52
CA ASN A 31 -8.76 14.47 -5.48
C ASN A 31 -9.68 13.31 -5.91
N HIS A 32 -10.69 13.03 -5.09
CA HIS A 32 -11.77 12.09 -5.35
C HIS A 32 -13.12 12.80 -5.24
N ALA A 33 -14.13 12.34 -5.96
CA ALA A 33 -15.52 12.77 -5.73
C ALA A 33 -16.23 11.80 -4.78
N ILE A 34 -17.06 12.35 -3.89
CA ILE A 34 -17.87 11.54 -2.98
C ILE A 34 -18.96 10.80 -3.76
N ALA A 35 -18.92 9.46 -3.72
CA ALA A 35 -19.85 8.59 -4.45
C ALA A 35 -21.06 8.19 -3.60
N SER A 36 -20.85 7.98 -2.30
CA SER A 36 -21.90 7.51 -1.38
C SER A 36 -21.56 7.82 0.08
N PHE A 37 -22.61 7.93 0.89
CA PHE A 37 -22.54 8.07 2.35
C PHE A 37 -23.16 6.84 3.03
N VAL A 38 -22.70 6.57 4.26
CA VAL A 38 -23.38 5.70 5.22
C VAL A 38 -23.65 6.55 6.46
N GLY A 39 -24.93 6.92 6.65
CA GLY A 39 -25.31 7.95 7.60
C GLY A 39 -24.62 9.27 7.26
N ASP A 40 -23.93 9.86 8.24
CA ASP A 40 -23.20 11.12 8.07
C ASP A 40 -21.73 10.95 7.63
N LYS A 41 -21.30 9.71 7.33
CA LYS A 41 -19.91 9.39 6.97
C LYS A 41 -19.78 9.04 5.49
N VAL A 42 -18.73 9.54 4.84
CA VAL A 42 -18.38 9.18 3.47
C VAL A 42 -18.01 7.70 3.41
N ALA A 43 -18.68 6.93 2.55
CA ALA A 43 -18.50 5.48 2.45
C ALA A 43 -17.60 5.09 1.28
N LYS A 44 -17.89 5.61 0.08
CA LYS A 44 -17.11 5.35 -1.14
C LYS A 44 -16.80 6.64 -1.87
N VAL A 45 -15.68 6.64 -2.56
CA VAL A 45 -15.19 7.75 -3.37
C VAL A 45 -14.75 7.27 -4.75
N ILE A 46 -14.83 8.15 -5.74
CA ILE A 46 -14.39 7.90 -7.12
C ILE A 46 -13.17 8.77 -7.39
N CYS A 47 -12.06 8.14 -7.77
CA CYS A 47 -10.84 8.87 -8.11
C CYS A 47 -11.03 9.67 -9.41
N GLN A 48 -10.73 10.97 -9.41
CA GLN A 48 -10.85 11.83 -10.61
C GLN A 48 -9.79 11.55 -11.68
N THR A 49 -8.75 10.78 -11.36
CA THR A 49 -7.67 10.44 -12.30
C THR A 49 -7.87 9.08 -12.96
N CYS A 50 -8.23 8.05 -12.20
CA CYS A 50 -8.36 6.69 -12.71
C CYS A 50 -9.80 6.15 -12.73
N TYR A 51 -10.76 6.94 -12.25
CA TYR A 51 -12.20 6.62 -12.23
C TYR A 51 -12.56 5.30 -11.53
N SER A 52 -11.66 4.76 -10.70
CA SER A 52 -11.95 3.59 -9.88
C SER A 52 -12.68 3.99 -8.61
N GLU A 53 -13.75 3.29 -8.29
CA GLU A 53 -14.43 3.40 -7.01
C GLU A 53 -13.71 2.58 -5.93
N HIS A 54 -13.54 3.17 -4.75
CA HIS A 54 -13.01 2.46 -3.59
C HIS A 54 -13.62 3.00 -2.29
N PRO A 55 -13.56 2.23 -1.18
CA PRO A 55 -13.93 2.76 0.12
C PRO A 55 -13.02 3.93 0.51
N TYR A 56 -13.61 4.93 1.17
CA TYR A 56 -12.87 6.08 1.68
C TYR A 56 -11.83 5.63 2.72
N LEU A 57 -10.58 6.05 2.57
CA LEU A 57 -9.47 5.68 3.45
C LEU A 57 -9.07 6.79 4.42
N GLU A 58 -9.83 7.90 4.48
CA GLU A 58 -9.54 9.06 5.36
C GLU A 58 -8.12 9.61 5.14
N GLY A 59 -7.61 9.55 3.91
CA GLY A 59 -6.25 9.99 3.57
C GLY A 59 -5.14 9.10 4.13
N LYS A 60 -5.48 7.97 4.76
CA LYS A 60 -4.49 7.01 5.28
C LYS A 60 -4.24 5.91 4.25
N GLU A 61 -2.98 5.69 3.95
CA GLU A 61 -2.59 4.41 3.37
C GLU A 61 -2.93 3.32 4.38
N LYS A 62 -3.63 2.27 3.95
CA LYS A 62 -3.75 1.04 4.74
C LYS A 62 -2.35 0.43 4.88
N LYS A 63 -1.57 0.95 5.83
CA LYS A 63 -0.30 0.38 6.27
C LYS A 63 -0.64 -1.02 6.75
N LYS A 64 -0.36 -2.01 5.90
CA LYS A 64 -0.28 -3.39 6.36
C LYS A 64 0.79 -3.36 7.45
N VAL A 65 0.37 -3.52 8.70
CA VAL A 65 1.31 -3.73 9.81
C VAL A 65 2.25 -4.83 9.34
N PRO A 66 3.53 -4.54 9.10
CA PRO A 66 4.45 -5.58 8.69
C PRO A 66 4.46 -6.58 9.83
N LYS A 67 4.17 -7.84 9.52
CA LYS A 67 4.29 -8.93 10.49
C LYS A 67 5.75 -8.94 10.94
N ALA A 68 5.99 -8.37 12.12
CA ALA A 68 7.22 -8.19 12.89
C ALA A 68 7.95 -9.51 13.19
N THR A 69 8.18 -10.32 12.16
CA THR A 69 8.49 -11.75 12.33
C THR A 69 9.78 -12.14 11.65
N ALA A 70 10.17 -11.51 10.53
CA ALA A 70 11.44 -11.84 9.88
C ALA A 70 12.56 -10.83 10.17
N PHE A 71 12.26 -9.52 10.11
CA PHE A 71 13.27 -8.48 10.33
C PHE A 71 13.70 -8.39 11.80
N ASP A 72 12.75 -8.46 12.74
CA ASP A 72 13.06 -8.42 14.18
C ASP A 72 13.87 -9.64 14.64
N GLN A 73 13.63 -10.81 14.04
CA GLN A 73 14.42 -12.02 14.31
C GLN A 73 15.87 -11.90 13.81
N VAL A 74 16.12 -11.16 12.72
CA VAL A 74 17.47 -10.93 12.21
C VAL A 74 18.17 -9.84 13.01
N LEU A 75 17.48 -8.75 13.37
CA LEU A 75 18.01 -7.70 14.25
C LEU A 75 18.38 -8.21 15.64
N ALA A 76 17.56 -9.09 16.22
CA ALA A 76 17.85 -9.76 17.48
C ALA A 76 19.05 -10.74 17.40
N LYS A 77 19.35 -11.28 16.21
CA LYS A 77 20.52 -12.16 15.99
C LYS A 77 21.82 -11.41 15.71
N VAL A 78 21.76 -10.12 15.40
CA VAL A 78 22.92 -9.29 15.02
C VAL A 78 23.38 -8.36 16.16
N SER A 79 22.64 -8.28 17.26
CA SER A 79 23.09 -7.58 18.48
C SER A 79 23.78 -8.57 19.44
N PRO A 80 25.12 -8.53 19.52
CA PRO A 80 25.74 -8.15 20.79
C PRO A 80 26.98 -7.25 20.65
N SER A 81 27.07 -6.27 21.55
CA SER A 81 28.29 -5.53 21.89
C SER A 81 28.97 -6.16 23.12
N ALA A 82 30.28 -6.39 23.00
CA ALA A 82 31.33 -6.45 24.02
C ALA A 82 31.30 -7.53 25.14
N ASN A 83 32.01 -8.65 24.95
CA ASN A 83 33.34 -8.92 25.55
C ASN A 83 34.00 -10.17 24.89
N PRO A 84 35.32 -10.23 24.65
CA PRO A 84 35.93 -11.21 23.75
C PRO A 84 36.42 -12.47 24.49
N ALA A 85 35.94 -13.64 24.10
CA ALA A 85 36.64 -14.90 24.34
C ALA A 85 36.19 -15.98 23.35
N GLU A 86 37.19 -16.53 22.67
CA GLU A 86 37.25 -17.82 21.97
C GLU A 86 36.28 -18.14 20.82
N ALA A 87 36.86 -18.13 19.62
CA ALA A 87 36.40 -18.89 18.47
C ALA A 87 36.35 -20.39 18.79
N PRO A 88 35.41 -21.12 18.16
CA PRO A 88 35.88 -22.17 17.27
C PRO A 88 35.13 -22.23 15.94
N ALA A 89 35.95 -22.42 14.90
CA ALA A 89 35.75 -23.27 13.73
C ALA A 89 34.40 -23.22 12.98
N ALA A 90 34.50 -22.59 11.81
CA ALA A 90 33.56 -22.65 10.71
C ALA A 90 33.01 -24.05 10.39
N LYS A 91 31.68 -24.13 10.25
CA LYS A 91 31.02 -25.10 9.37
C LYS A 91 30.03 -24.36 8.47
N LYS A 92 30.40 -24.16 7.21
CA LYS A 92 29.53 -23.63 6.15
C LYS A 92 28.41 -24.65 5.85
N PRO A 93 27.11 -24.33 6.03
CA PRO A 93 26.07 -25.07 5.34
C PRO A 93 26.12 -24.68 3.85
N LYS A 94 26.27 -25.68 2.97
CA LYS A 94 26.21 -25.49 1.52
C LYS A 94 24.82 -24.96 1.16
N ALA A 95 24.77 -23.75 0.60
CA ALA A 95 23.57 -23.22 -0.03
C ALA A 95 23.26 -24.06 -1.28
N ALA A 96 22.19 -24.86 -1.22
CA ALA A 96 21.55 -25.32 -2.43
C ALA A 96 20.87 -24.10 -3.05
N SER A 97 21.40 -23.63 -4.18
CA SER A 97 20.81 -22.56 -4.98
C SER A 97 19.47 -23.05 -5.55
N GLY A 98 18.40 -22.88 -4.78
CA GLY A 98 17.05 -23.06 -5.27
C GLY A 98 16.73 -21.94 -6.25
N SER A 99 16.96 -22.18 -7.54
CA SER A 99 16.43 -21.32 -8.60
C SER A 99 14.92 -21.26 -8.42
N ARG A 100 14.38 -20.08 -8.09
CA ARG A 100 12.93 -19.82 -8.11
C ARG A 100 12.46 -20.11 -9.55
N PRO A 101 11.58 -21.09 -9.80
CA PRO A 101 11.14 -21.35 -11.17
C PRO A 101 10.34 -20.13 -11.65
N LEU A 102 10.82 -19.52 -12.74
CA LEU A 102 10.07 -18.49 -13.44
C LEU A 102 8.87 -19.19 -14.10
N ILE A 103 7.68 -19.05 -13.51
CA ILE A 103 6.46 -19.60 -14.09
C ILE A 103 6.17 -18.82 -15.38
N ARG A 104 6.60 -19.38 -16.51
CA ARG A 104 6.30 -18.83 -17.83
C ARG A 104 4.96 -19.38 -18.26
N HIS A 105 3.93 -18.54 -18.23
CA HIS A 105 2.65 -18.87 -18.85
C HIS A 105 2.89 -19.20 -20.34
N LYS A 106 2.50 -20.42 -20.74
CA LYS A 106 2.60 -20.89 -22.12
C LYS A 106 1.62 -20.04 -22.96
N ALA A 107 2.13 -19.29 -23.94
CA ALA A 107 1.27 -18.62 -24.89
C ALA A 107 0.52 -19.67 -25.73
N LYS A 108 -0.81 -19.59 -25.77
CA LYS A 108 -1.64 -20.37 -26.70
C LYS A 108 -1.30 -19.90 -28.12
N PRO A 109 -0.87 -20.79 -29.04
CA PRO A 109 -0.66 -20.38 -30.43
C PRO A 109 -2.00 -19.90 -31.03
N PRO A 110 -2.00 -18.89 -31.91
CA PRO A 110 -3.21 -18.50 -32.62
C PRO A 110 -3.68 -19.68 -33.47
N GLY A 111 -4.87 -20.19 -33.18
CA GLY A 111 -5.53 -21.17 -34.03
C GLY A 111 -5.64 -20.59 -35.44
N LYS A 112 -5.14 -21.34 -36.43
CA LYS A 112 -5.39 -21.04 -37.83
C LYS A 112 -6.89 -21.15 -38.11
N LYS A 113 -7.34 -20.25 -38.99
CA LYS A 113 -8.69 -20.08 -39.52
C LYS A 113 -9.39 -21.39 -39.87
#